data_AF-A0A924IT63-F1
#
_entry.id   AF-A0A924IT63-F1
#
_cell.length_a   1.000
_cell.length_b   1.000
_cell.length_c   1.000
_cell.angle_alpha   90.00
_cell.angle_beta   90.00
_cell.angle_gamma   90.00
#
_symmetry.space_group_name_H-M   'P 1'
#
loop_
_entity.id
_entity.type
_entity.pdbx_description
1 polymer ?
#
loop_
_entity_poly.entity_id
_entity_poly.type
_entity_poly.pdbx_seq_one_letter_code
_entity_poly.pdbx_strand_id
1 'polypeptide(L)'
;MNSDPNWAGAAQKMQETLASSLQQVTQAMASFSGTPGKAKAPEPLQFDKVALEKIQQTYLADAAALWNQSVQAGNAIPIASDKRFANTAWNESPVAKFSAAAYLLNARTLMGLAEAVEGTPKTKARMRFAVEQWMAATAPSNYLTLNAEAQKRAVQTQGESIAKGLKNLLHDIQQGYVSMTDESVFEVGKNVATTEGAVVFENEFFQLLEYKPLTEKVFEKPFLLVPPCINKFYILDLQPENSLIRYAVAQGHHTFVVSWRNPDASMAKKTWDDYIEHAAIQAIH
;
A
#
# COMPACT_ATOMS: atom_id res chain seq x y z
N MET A 1 -26.80 -51.63 -8.12
CA MET A 1 -26.66 -50.59 -7.08
C MET A 1 -26.48 -49.27 -7.80
N ASN A 2 -27.55 -48.49 -7.91
CA ASN A 2 -27.57 -47.23 -8.66
C ASN A 2 -26.98 -46.12 -7.79
N SER A 3 -25.94 -45.46 -8.29
CA SER A 3 -25.37 -44.24 -7.69
C SER A 3 -25.82 -43.05 -8.52
N ASP A 4 -26.95 -42.44 -8.16
CA ASP A 4 -27.29 -41.12 -8.68
C ASP A 4 -26.28 -40.09 -8.14
N PRO A 5 -25.62 -39.30 -8.99
CA PRO A 5 -24.74 -38.25 -8.52
C PRO A 5 -25.59 -37.12 -7.95
N ASN A 6 -25.52 -36.95 -6.62
CA ASN A 6 -26.23 -35.94 -5.83
C ASN A 6 -25.69 -34.52 -6.11
N TRP A 7 -25.81 -34.07 -7.36
CA TRP A 7 -25.44 -32.73 -7.83
C TRP A 7 -26.24 -31.64 -7.12
N ALA A 8 -27.48 -31.93 -6.75
CA ALA A 8 -28.31 -31.03 -5.96
C ALA A 8 -27.72 -30.78 -4.56
N GLY A 9 -27.27 -31.84 -3.88
CA GLY A 9 -26.59 -31.72 -2.59
C GLY A 9 -25.23 -31.02 -2.68
N ALA A 10 -24.48 -31.25 -3.76
CA ALA A 10 -23.21 -30.56 -4.00
C ALA A 10 -23.40 -29.06 -4.28
N ALA A 11 -24.41 -28.70 -5.08
CA ALA A 11 -24.76 -27.32 -5.38
C ALA A 11 -25.26 -26.56 -4.14
N GLN A 12 -26.11 -27.21 -3.33
CA GLN A 12 -26.62 -26.64 -2.08
C GLN A 12 -25.49 -26.43 -1.06
N LYS A 13 -24.57 -27.39 -0.94
CA LYS A 13 -23.39 -27.27 -0.08
C LYS A 13 -22.43 -26.17 -0.58
N MET A 14 -22.25 -26.01 -1.89
CA MET A 14 -21.48 -24.91 -2.46
C MET A 14 -22.13 -23.56 -2.19
N GLN A 15 -23.45 -23.47 -2.29
CA GLN A 15 -24.23 -22.25 -2.03
C GLN A 15 -24.15 -21.85 -0.55
N GLU A 16 -24.23 -22.81 0.37
CA GLU A 16 -24.03 -22.62 1.81
C GLU A 16 -22.59 -22.22 2.16
N THR A 17 -21.61 -22.84 1.49
CA THR A 17 -20.18 -22.52 1.68
C THR A 17 -19.86 -21.11 1.17
N LEU A 18 -20.44 -20.73 0.03
CA LEU A 18 -20.33 -19.37 -0.51
C LEU A 18 -21.00 -18.36 0.40
N ALA A 19 -22.22 -18.62 0.87
CA ALA A 19 -22.94 -17.73 1.79
C ALA A 19 -22.19 -17.52 3.11
N SER A 20 -21.70 -18.61 3.71
CA SER A 20 -20.92 -18.56 4.96
C SER A 20 -19.57 -17.87 4.76
N SER A 21 -18.88 -18.11 3.63
CA SER A 21 -17.64 -17.40 3.30
C SER A 21 -17.86 -15.90 3.10
N LEU A 22 -18.98 -15.49 2.46
CA LEU A 22 -19.35 -14.08 2.29
C LEU A 22 -19.63 -13.41 3.65
N GLN A 23 -20.28 -14.14 4.55
CA GLN A 23 -20.54 -13.70 5.94
C GLN A 23 -19.24 -13.53 6.75
N GLN A 24 -18.30 -14.47 6.62
CA GLN A 24 -16.99 -14.37 7.26
C GLN A 24 -16.16 -13.22 6.70
N VAL A 25 -16.18 -13.02 5.38
CA VAL A 25 -15.52 -11.90 4.70
C VAL A 25 -16.09 -10.56 5.15
N THR A 26 -17.41 -10.43 5.26
CA THR A 26 -18.06 -9.20 5.73
C THR A 26 -17.74 -8.91 7.20
N GLN A 27 -17.68 -9.94 8.05
CA GLN A 27 -17.22 -9.80 9.43
C GLN A 27 -15.73 -9.41 9.53
N ALA A 28 -14.88 -10.02 8.70
CA ALA A 28 -13.46 -9.69 8.63
C ALA A 28 -13.23 -8.25 8.15
N MET A 29 -14.01 -7.78 7.17
CA MET A 29 -13.97 -6.40 6.70
C MET A 29 -14.43 -5.40 7.77
N ALA A 30 -15.48 -5.73 8.53
CA ALA A 30 -15.95 -4.88 9.62
C ALA A 30 -14.95 -4.78 10.79
N SER A 31 -14.15 -5.83 11.00
CA SER A 31 -13.08 -5.84 12.01
C SER A 31 -11.80 -5.15 11.52
N PHE A 32 -11.54 -5.14 10.20
CA PHE A 32 -10.41 -4.42 9.60
C PHE A 32 -10.58 -2.88 9.61
N SER A 33 -11.82 -2.37 9.65
CA SER A 33 -12.09 -0.92 9.66
C SER A 33 -11.92 -0.23 11.04
N GLY A 34 -11.41 -0.92 12.05
CA GLY A 34 -10.85 -0.32 13.28
C GLY A 34 -11.77 0.59 14.09
N THR A 35 -13.10 0.51 13.95
CA THR A 35 -14.05 1.39 14.66
C THR A 35 -14.81 0.62 15.74
N PRO A 36 -14.40 0.70 17.04
CA PRO A 36 -15.21 0.21 18.15
C PRO A 36 -16.28 1.26 18.45
N GLY A 37 -17.34 1.23 17.66
CA GLY A 37 -18.54 2.04 17.85
C GLY A 37 -19.69 1.37 17.14
N LYS A 38 -20.91 1.46 17.70
CA LYS A 38 -22.13 1.00 17.03
C LYS A 38 -22.26 1.77 15.71
N ALA A 39 -21.70 1.21 14.63
CA ALA A 39 -21.89 1.69 13.30
C ALA A 39 -23.40 1.63 13.06
N LYS A 40 -24.01 2.81 12.87
CA LYS A 40 -25.39 2.93 12.42
C LYS A 40 -25.53 1.98 11.23
N ALA A 41 -26.47 1.04 11.31
CA ALA A 41 -26.66 0.05 10.25
C ALA A 41 -26.67 0.80 8.91
N PRO A 42 -25.85 0.38 7.92
CA PRO A 42 -25.78 1.08 6.65
C PRO A 42 -27.19 1.18 6.10
N GLU A 43 -27.62 2.39 5.72
CA GLU A 43 -28.89 2.57 5.03
C GLU A 43 -28.94 1.58 3.86
N PRO A 44 -30.07 0.89 3.65
CA PRO A 44 -30.15 -0.12 2.62
C PRO A 44 -29.75 0.49 1.27
N LEU A 45 -28.71 -0.08 0.66
CA LEU A 45 -28.20 0.40 -0.62
C LEU A 45 -29.29 0.22 -1.67
N GLN A 46 -29.73 1.33 -2.24
CA GLN A 46 -30.61 1.33 -3.40
C GLN A 46 -29.72 1.33 -4.65
N PHE A 47 -30.19 0.68 -5.70
CA PHE A 47 -29.47 0.56 -6.97
C PHE A 47 -30.39 1.01 -8.08
N ASP A 48 -29.83 1.71 -9.07
CA ASP A 48 -30.52 1.98 -10.32
C ASP A 48 -30.86 0.65 -10.99
N LYS A 49 -32.16 0.34 -11.11
CA LYS A 49 -32.66 -0.93 -11.64
C LYS A 49 -32.26 -1.17 -13.08
N VAL A 50 -32.26 -0.11 -13.91
CA VAL A 50 -31.89 -0.20 -15.33
C VAL A 50 -30.39 -0.46 -15.45
N ALA A 51 -29.58 0.24 -14.65
CA ALA A 51 -28.14 0.00 -14.59
C ALA A 51 -27.83 -1.43 -14.12
N LEU A 52 -28.55 -1.92 -13.10
CA LEU A 52 -28.37 -3.27 -12.55
C LEU A 52 -28.67 -4.35 -13.59
N GLU A 53 -29.79 -4.25 -14.30
CA GLU A 53 -30.16 -5.18 -15.37
C GLU A 53 -29.10 -5.20 -16.49
N LYS A 54 -28.63 -4.02 -16.91
CA LYS A 54 -27.56 -3.90 -17.91
C LYS A 54 -26.26 -4.54 -17.44
N ILE A 55 -25.86 -4.31 -16.19
CA ILE A 55 -24.64 -4.91 -15.60
C ILE A 55 -24.78 -6.44 -15.58
N GLN A 56 -25.93 -6.96 -15.16
CA GLN A 56 -26.18 -8.40 -15.12
C GLN A 56 -26.11 -9.04 -16.52
N GLN A 57 -26.79 -8.46 -17.51
CA GLN A 57 -26.76 -8.95 -18.88
C GLN A 57 -25.35 -8.92 -19.48
N THR A 58 -24.61 -7.83 -19.26
CA THR A 58 -23.22 -7.68 -19.71
C THR A 58 -22.31 -8.71 -19.07
N TYR A 59 -22.44 -8.92 -17.75
CA TYR A 59 -21.65 -9.91 -17.03
C TYR A 59 -21.90 -11.33 -17.52
N LEU A 60 -23.16 -11.71 -17.74
CA LEU A 60 -23.51 -13.04 -18.25
C LEU A 60 -22.95 -13.27 -19.66
N ALA A 61 -23.06 -12.28 -20.54
CA ALA A 61 -22.51 -12.35 -21.89
C ALA A 61 -20.98 -12.49 -21.88
N ASP A 62 -20.29 -11.67 -21.08
CA ASP A 62 -18.84 -11.67 -20.99
C ASP A 62 -18.29 -12.92 -20.27
N ALA A 63 -19.00 -13.43 -19.26
CA ALA A 63 -18.64 -14.68 -18.59
C ALA A 63 -18.79 -15.88 -19.53
N ALA A 64 -19.87 -15.93 -20.32
CA ALA A 64 -20.06 -16.95 -21.34
C ALA A 64 -18.99 -16.86 -22.43
N ALA A 65 -18.64 -15.65 -22.88
CA ALA A 65 -17.56 -15.43 -23.84
C ALA A 65 -16.20 -15.89 -23.27
N LEU A 66 -15.89 -15.54 -22.02
CA LEU A 66 -14.66 -15.97 -21.34
C LEU A 66 -14.58 -17.49 -21.23
N TRP A 67 -15.68 -18.16 -20.86
CA TRP A 67 -15.75 -19.61 -20.80
C TRP A 67 -15.59 -20.27 -22.17
N ASN A 68 -16.27 -19.77 -23.20
CA ASN A 68 -16.14 -20.30 -24.55
C ASN A 68 -14.72 -20.10 -25.10
N GLN A 69 -14.08 -18.97 -24.81
CA GLN A 69 -12.70 -18.70 -25.21
C GLN A 69 -11.68 -19.57 -24.46
N SER A 70 -11.92 -19.90 -23.19
CA SER A 70 -11.05 -20.81 -22.44
C SER A 70 -11.15 -22.26 -22.95
N VAL A 71 -12.33 -22.68 -23.40
CA VAL A 71 -12.59 -24.05 -23.88
C VAL A 71 -12.26 -24.23 -25.37
N GLN A 72 -12.63 -23.29 -26.25
CA GLN A 72 -12.54 -23.47 -27.70
C GLN A 72 -11.30 -22.84 -28.36
N ALA A 73 -10.69 -21.82 -27.77
CA ALA A 73 -9.80 -20.92 -28.50
C ALA A 73 -8.32 -20.98 -28.07
N GLY A 74 -7.78 -22.14 -27.69
CA GLY A 74 -6.33 -22.28 -27.42
C GLY A 74 -5.76 -21.23 -26.44
N ASN A 75 -6.58 -20.74 -25.51
CA ASN A 75 -6.28 -19.63 -24.61
C ASN A 75 -6.09 -18.25 -25.26
N ALA A 76 -6.83 -17.90 -26.31
CA ALA A 76 -6.88 -16.55 -26.88
C ALA A 76 -7.73 -15.57 -26.03
N ILE A 77 -7.66 -15.66 -24.71
CA ILE A 77 -8.36 -14.75 -23.80
C ILE A 77 -7.60 -13.42 -23.79
N PRO A 78 -8.20 -12.30 -24.21
CA PRO A 78 -7.53 -11.01 -24.11
C PRO A 78 -7.41 -10.63 -22.63
N ILE A 79 -6.20 -10.68 -22.07
CA ILE A 79 -5.93 -9.99 -20.81
C ILE A 79 -5.91 -8.51 -21.18
N ALA A 80 -6.89 -7.74 -20.69
CA ALA A 80 -6.90 -6.29 -20.89
C ALA A 80 -5.57 -5.69 -20.41
N SER A 81 -5.23 -4.49 -20.87
CA SER A 81 -3.95 -3.80 -20.69
C SER A 81 -3.60 -3.39 -19.24
N ASP A 82 -4.04 -4.15 -18.23
CA ASP A 82 -3.67 -3.98 -16.83
C ASP A 82 -2.19 -4.33 -16.63
N LYS A 83 -1.43 -3.36 -16.11
CA LYS A 83 0.03 -3.49 -15.91
C LYS A 83 0.41 -4.68 -15.03
N ARG A 84 -0.47 -5.12 -14.11
CA ARG A 84 -0.21 -6.27 -13.21
C ARG A 84 -0.04 -7.59 -13.96
N PHE A 85 -0.62 -7.70 -15.16
CA PHE A 85 -0.60 -8.91 -15.97
C PHE A 85 0.19 -8.73 -17.28
N ALA A 86 1.01 -7.68 -17.37
CA ALA A 86 1.75 -7.35 -18.59
C ALA A 86 2.92 -8.32 -18.89
N ASN A 87 3.41 -9.05 -17.89
CA ASN A 87 4.49 -10.01 -18.08
C ASN A 87 4.03 -11.20 -18.95
N THR A 88 4.88 -11.61 -19.90
CA THR A 88 4.68 -12.79 -20.77
C THR A 88 4.26 -14.07 -20.03
N ALA A 89 4.72 -14.26 -18.79
CA ALA A 89 4.35 -15.42 -17.96
C ALA A 89 2.83 -15.59 -17.79
N TRP A 90 2.08 -14.49 -17.74
CA TRP A 90 0.62 -14.52 -17.64
C TRP A 90 -0.05 -15.02 -18.92
N ASN A 91 0.57 -14.81 -20.09
CA ASN A 91 0.05 -15.26 -21.38
C ASN A 91 0.42 -16.71 -21.70
N GLU A 92 1.55 -17.19 -21.17
CA GLU A 92 2.05 -18.56 -21.39
C GLU A 92 1.28 -19.61 -20.58
N SER A 93 0.73 -19.25 -19.41
CA SER A 93 -0.02 -20.17 -18.55
C SER A 93 -1.54 -20.04 -18.79
N PRO A 94 -2.21 -21.10 -19.29
CA PRO A 94 -3.66 -21.10 -19.51
C PRO A 94 -4.46 -20.72 -18.25
N VAL A 95 -4.06 -21.29 -17.10
CA VAL A 95 -4.73 -21.08 -15.81
C VAL A 95 -4.51 -19.65 -15.32
N ALA A 96 -3.30 -19.12 -15.44
CA ALA A 96 -3.01 -17.74 -15.03
C ALA A 96 -3.74 -16.72 -15.91
N LYS A 97 -3.79 -16.97 -17.21
CA LYS A 97 -4.50 -16.16 -18.19
C LYS A 97 -6.00 -16.11 -17.90
N PHE A 98 -6.61 -17.27 -17.65
CA PHE A 98 -8.01 -17.35 -17.23
C PHE A 98 -8.25 -16.65 -15.89
N SER A 99 -7.37 -16.85 -14.89
CA SER A 99 -7.48 -16.21 -13.59
C SER A 99 -7.42 -14.69 -13.68
N ALA A 100 -6.48 -14.14 -14.45
CA ALA A 100 -6.36 -12.70 -14.69
C ALA A 100 -7.60 -12.14 -15.39
N ALA A 101 -8.09 -12.81 -16.43
CA ALA A 101 -9.28 -12.37 -17.15
C ALA A 101 -10.56 -12.46 -16.30
N ALA A 102 -10.72 -13.52 -15.52
CA ALA A 102 -11.83 -13.66 -14.57
C ALA A 102 -11.78 -12.56 -13.50
N TYR A 103 -10.60 -12.28 -12.96
CA TYR A 103 -10.39 -11.17 -12.01
C TYR A 103 -10.78 -9.83 -12.63
N LEU A 104 -10.34 -9.52 -13.85
CA LEU A 104 -10.65 -8.26 -14.54
C LEU A 104 -12.14 -8.11 -14.84
N LEU A 105 -12.81 -9.20 -15.26
CA LEU A 105 -14.25 -9.24 -15.46
C LEU A 105 -14.99 -8.88 -14.16
N ASN A 106 -14.64 -9.54 -13.05
CA ASN A 106 -15.25 -9.29 -11.75
C ASN A 106 -14.96 -7.87 -11.25
N ALA A 107 -13.73 -7.37 -11.40
CA ALA A 107 -13.35 -6.02 -11.00
C ALA A 107 -14.18 -4.96 -11.73
N ARG A 108 -14.33 -5.08 -13.06
CA ARG A 108 -15.17 -4.17 -13.86
C ARG A 108 -16.64 -4.25 -13.46
N THR A 109 -17.16 -5.44 -13.20
CA THR A 109 -18.56 -5.64 -12.79
C THR A 109 -18.83 -5.03 -11.41
N LEU A 110 -17.98 -5.29 -10.42
CA LEU A 110 -18.11 -4.70 -9.09
C LEU A 110 -17.97 -3.18 -9.12
N MET A 111 -17.10 -2.66 -9.99
CA MET A 111 -16.98 -1.22 -10.20
C MET A 111 -18.27 -0.63 -10.79
N GLY A 112 -18.85 -1.30 -11.79
CA GLY A 112 -20.16 -0.92 -12.34
C GLY A 112 -21.27 -0.92 -11.28
N LEU A 113 -21.27 -1.90 -10.38
CA LEU A 113 -22.21 -1.96 -9.26
C LEU A 113 -22.02 -0.78 -8.30
N ALA A 114 -20.76 -0.42 -7.98
CA ALA A 114 -20.47 0.75 -7.14
C ALA A 114 -20.96 2.06 -7.75
N GLU A 115 -20.89 2.21 -9.08
CA GLU A 115 -21.44 3.39 -9.79
C GLU A 115 -22.98 3.42 -9.82
N ALA A 116 -23.60 2.24 -9.87
CA ALA A 116 -25.05 2.05 -9.91
C ALA A 116 -25.74 2.26 -8.54
N VAL A 117 -24.97 2.37 -7.45
CA VAL A 117 -25.52 2.69 -6.12
C VAL A 117 -26.20 4.05 -6.14
N GLU A 118 -27.46 4.13 -5.77
CA GLU A 118 -28.15 5.40 -5.57
C GLU A 118 -27.68 6.04 -4.25
N GLY A 119 -27.45 7.35 -4.27
CA GLY A 119 -27.05 8.08 -3.08
C GLY A 119 -26.18 9.30 -3.37
N THR A 120 -25.70 9.91 -2.29
CA THR A 120 -24.84 11.09 -2.37
C THR A 120 -23.51 10.80 -3.09
N PRO A 121 -22.85 11.80 -3.69
CA PRO A 121 -21.51 11.64 -4.25
C PRO A 121 -20.50 11.06 -3.26
N LYS A 122 -20.63 11.40 -1.97
CA LYS A 122 -19.79 10.86 -0.89
C LYS A 122 -20.02 9.37 -0.66
N THR A 123 -21.26 8.90 -0.72
CA THR A 123 -21.60 7.47 -0.60
C THR A 123 -21.03 6.69 -1.79
N LYS A 124 -21.22 7.18 -3.02
CA LYS A 124 -20.65 6.57 -4.23
C LYS A 124 -19.13 6.49 -4.17
N ALA A 125 -18.45 7.58 -3.77
CA ALA A 125 -17.00 7.60 -3.63
C ALA A 125 -16.49 6.58 -2.58
N ARG A 126 -17.20 6.43 -1.46
CA ARG A 126 -16.88 5.40 -0.45
C ARG A 126 -17.05 3.98 -0.99
N MET A 127 -18.12 3.72 -1.74
CA MET A 127 -18.35 2.41 -2.36
C MET A 127 -17.30 2.08 -3.41
N ARG A 128 -16.98 3.04 -4.28
CA ARG A 128 -15.89 2.93 -5.25
C ARG A 128 -14.58 2.58 -4.55
N PHE A 129 -14.20 3.37 -3.55
CA PHE A 129 -12.98 3.14 -2.79
C PHE A 129 -12.96 1.75 -2.15
N ALA A 130 -14.05 1.32 -1.51
CA ALA A 130 -14.14 -0.01 -0.90
C ALA A 130 -13.96 -1.13 -1.93
N VAL A 131 -14.60 -1.01 -3.10
CA VAL A 131 -14.45 -1.98 -4.20
C VAL A 131 -13.03 -1.97 -4.75
N GLU A 132 -12.42 -0.80 -4.94
CA GLU A 132 -11.03 -0.66 -5.38
C GLU A 132 -10.06 -1.35 -4.40
N GLN A 133 -10.22 -1.14 -3.10
CA GLN A 133 -9.38 -1.77 -2.08
C GLN A 133 -9.57 -3.30 -2.07
N TRP A 134 -10.82 -3.77 -2.15
CA TRP A 134 -11.13 -5.19 -2.20
C TRP A 134 -10.52 -5.86 -3.45
N MET A 135 -10.64 -5.22 -4.62
CA MET A 135 -10.05 -5.71 -5.87
C MET A 135 -8.52 -5.65 -5.85
N ALA A 136 -7.93 -4.58 -5.31
CA ALA A 136 -6.50 -4.50 -5.13
C ALA A 136 -5.96 -5.63 -4.24
N ALA A 137 -6.65 -5.95 -3.14
CA ALA A 137 -6.27 -7.01 -2.20
C ALA A 137 -6.39 -8.41 -2.80
N THR A 138 -7.46 -8.67 -3.57
CA THR A 138 -7.77 -9.98 -4.14
C THR A 138 -7.10 -10.28 -5.49
N ALA A 139 -6.26 -9.35 -5.98
CA ALA A 139 -5.56 -9.53 -7.24
C ALA A 139 -4.69 -10.82 -7.24
N PRO A 140 -4.80 -11.68 -8.28
CA PRO A 140 -4.02 -12.92 -8.37
C PRO A 140 -2.50 -12.72 -8.25
N SER A 141 -2.00 -11.55 -8.66
CA SER A 141 -0.59 -11.15 -8.55
C SER A 141 -0.06 -11.10 -7.11
N ASN A 142 -0.94 -10.96 -6.12
CA ASN A 142 -0.54 -10.83 -4.71
C ASN A 142 -0.20 -12.18 -4.06
N TYR A 143 -0.59 -13.30 -4.69
CA TYR A 143 -0.46 -14.63 -4.11
C TYR A 143 0.52 -15.48 -4.92
N LEU A 144 1.55 -16.02 -4.27
CA LEU A 144 2.57 -16.85 -4.93
C LEU A 144 1.96 -18.02 -5.72
N THR A 145 0.89 -18.62 -5.20
CA THR A 145 0.18 -19.75 -5.83
C THR A 145 -0.61 -19.39 -7.07
N LEU A 146 -0.86 -18.10 -7.33
CA LEU A 146 -1.59 -17.61 -8.51
C LEU A 146 -0.74 -16.71 -9.41
N ASN A 147 0.38 -16.20 -8.91
CA ASN A 147 1.27 -15.31 -9.64
C ASN A 147 2.17 -16.10 -10.59
N ALA A 148 1.85 -16.05 -11.89
CA ALA A 148 2.58 -16.76 -12.94
C ALA A 148 4.04 -16.32 -13.07
N GLU A 149 4.33 -15.04 -12.86
CA GLU A 149 5.70 -14.52 -12.90
C GLU A 149 6.55 -15.09 -11.76
N ALA A 150 5.99 -15.10 -10.55
CA ALA A 150 6.66 -15.67 -9.38
C ALA A 150 6.90 -17.18 -9.54
N GLN A 151 5.92 -17.91 -10.08
CA GLN A 151 6.04 -19.34 -10.37
C GLN A 151 7.10 -19.62 -11.44
N LYS A 152 7.07 -18.89 -12.56
CA LYS A 152 8.06 -19.02 -13.63
C LYS A 152 9.47 -18.76 -13.09
N ARG A 153 9.65 -17.71 -12.28
CA ARG A 153 10.93 -17.38 -11.64
C ARG A 153 11.38 -18.45 -10.65
N ALA A 154 10.46 -19.01 -9.87
CA ALA A 154 10.77 -20.11 -8.95
C ALA A 154 11.27 -21.34 -9.69
N VAL A 155 10.64 -21.71 -10.82
CA VAL A 155 11.10 -22.82 -11.66
C VAL A 155 12.46 -22.51 -12.30
N GLN A 156 12.63 -21.33 -12.88
CA GLN A 156 13.88 -20.92 -13.55
C GLN A 156 15.07 -20.88 -12.59
N THR A 157 14.84 -20.50 -11.33
CA THR A 157 15.87 -20.42 -10.29
C THR A 157 15.96 -21.69 -9.43
N GLN A 158 15.25 -22.75 -9.80
CA GLN A 158 15.17 -23.99 -9.02
C GLN A 158 14.83 -23.77 -7.53
N GLY A 159 13.98 -22.76 -7.25
CA GLY A 159 13.54 -22.39 -5.91
C GLY A 159 14.42 -21.36 -5.18
N GLU A 160 15.58 -20.98 -5.72
CA GLU A 160 16.47 -20.00 -5.08
C GLU A 160 15.78 -18.64 -4.86
N SER A 161 14.92 -18.21 -5.79
CA SER A 161 14.16 -16.96 -5.62
C SER A 161 13.24 -16.97 -4.40
N ILE A 162 12.64 -18.13 -4.07
CA ILE A 162 11.77 -18.30 -2.91
C ILE A 162 12.62 -18.28 -1.63
N ALA A 163 13.75 -19.00 -1.63
CA ALA A 163 14.67 -19.03 -0.49
C ALA A 163 15.18 -17.62 -0.15
N LYS A 164 15.56 -16.83 -1.17
CA LYS A 164 15.96 -15.44 -1.01
C LYS A 164 14.82 -14.57 -0.48
N GLY A 165 13.61 -14.70 -1.02
CA GLY A 165 12.43 -13.98 -0.54
C GLY A 165 12.09 -14.25 0.93
N LEU A 166 12.18 -15.51 1.37
CA LEU A 166 11.97 -15.88 2.77
C LEU A 166 13.07 -15.32 3.69
N LYS A 167 14.33 -15.33 3.23
CA LYS A 167 15.43 -14.70 3.98
C LYS A 167 15.19 -13.20 4.17
N ASN A 168 14.72 -12.50 3.13
CA ASN A 168 14.37 -11.09 3.22
C ASN A 168 13.20 -10.88 4.19
N LEU A 169 12.13 -11.69 4.10
CA LEU A 169 10.99 -11.59 5.02
C LEU A 169 11.42 -11.78 6.49
N LEU A 170 12.28 -12.76 6.77
CA LEU A 170 12.79 -12.99 8.13
C LEU A 170 13.64 -11.81 8.62
N HIS A 171 14.44 -11.22 7.73
CA HIS A 171 15.21 -10.01 8.03
C HIS A 171 14.30 -8.82 8.35
N ASP A 172 13.29 -8.57 7.53
CA ASP A 172 12.32 -7.48 7.72
C ASP A 172 11.52 -7.64 9.02
N ILE A 173 11.13 -8.88 9.37
CA ILE A 173 10.47 -9.18 10.65
C ILE A 173 11.37 -8.84 11.84
N GLN A 174 12.67 -9.14 11.74
CA GLN A 174 13.63 -8.81 12.80
C GLN A 174 13.86 -7.31 12.94
N GLN A 175 13.83 -6.57 11.82
CA GLN A 175 13.96 -5.10 11.80
C GLN A 175 12.68 -4.38 12.24
N GLY A 176 11.50 -5.00 12.04
CA GLY A 176 10.20 -4.43 12.38
C GLY A 176 9.60 -3.52 11.29
N TYR A 177 10.25 -3.40 10.13
CA TYR A 177 9.77 -2.66 8.96
C TYR A 177 10.27 -3.32 7.66
N VAL A 178 9.61 -3.03 6.54
CA VAL A 178 9.95 -3.59 5.23
C VAL A 178 11.11 -2.81 4.61
N SER A 179 12.23 -3.49 4.33
CA SER A 179 13.38 -2.85 3.68
C SER A 179 13.10 -2.59 2.19
N MET A 180 13.25 -1.33 1.75
CA MET A 180 13.14 -0.96 0.33
C MET A 180 14.49 -0.91 -0.39
N THR A 181 15.56 -0.65 0.37
CA THR A 181 16.94 -0.53 -0.11
C THR A 181 17.87 -1.21 0.88
N ASP A 182 19.07 -1.56 0.44
CA ASP A 182 20.12 -2.00 1.35
C ASP A 182 20.56 -0.80 2.20
N GLU A 183 20.20 -0.79 3.49
CA GLU A 183 20.62 0.28 4.41
C GLU A 183 22.08 0.11 4.85
N SER A 184 22.68 -1.07 4.69
CA SER A 184 24.05 -1.33 5.15
C SER A 184 25.12 -0.52 4.40
N VAL A 185 24.78 0.01 3.22
CA VAL A 185 25.66 0.87 2.44
C VAL A 185 25.56 2.34 2.84
N PHE A 186 24.59 2.73 3.68
CA PHE A 186 24.39 4.11 4.12
C PHE A 186 24.61 4.25 5.62
N GLU A 187 25.59 5.06 6.00
CA GLU A 187 25.92 5.38 7.38
C GLU A 187 25.77 6.89 7.60
N VAL A 188 24.76 7.25 8.41
CA VAL A 188 24.47 8.63 8.80
C VAL A 188 25.69 9.23 9.49
N GLY A 189 26.14 10.40 9.02
CA GLY A 189 27.35 11.07 9.46
C GLY A 189 28.62 10.69 8.70
N LYS A 190 28.62 9.62 7.87
CA LYS A 190 29.77 9.28 7.01
C LYS A 190 29.52 9.48 5.52
N ASN A 191 28.39 9.03 5.01
CA ASN A 191 28.04 9.15 3.59
C ASN A 191 26.60 9.65 3.32
N VAL A 192 25.85 9.89 4.39
CA VAL A 192 24.57 10.62 4.39
C VAL A 192 24.60 11.60 5.56
N ALA A 193 23.98 12.77 5.46
CA ALA A 193 23.97 13.79 6.53
C ALA A 193 25.37 14.25 6.94
N THR A 194 26.20 14.59 5.96
CA THR A 194 27.63 14.90 6.16
C THR A 194 27.93 16.40 6.21
N THR A 195 26.93 17.28 6.25
CA THR A 195 27.19 18.72 6.37
C THR A 195 27.72 19.02 7.77
N GLU A 196 28.88 19.68 7.85
CA GLU A 196 29.56 19.94 9.13
C GLU A 196 28.70 20.83 10.04
N GLY A 197 28.45 20.35 11.26
CA GLY A 197 27.63 21.03 12.26
C GLY A 197 27.81 20.41 13.64
N ALA A 198 27.13 20.97 14.63
CA ALA A 198 27.18 20.53 16.02
C ALA A 198 25.79 20.55 16.66
N VAL A 199 25.57 19.67 17.64
CA VAL A 199 24.42 19.77 18.54
C VAL A 199 24.68 20.91 19.51
N VAL A 200 23.80 21.90 19.54
CA VAL A 200 23.91 23.08 20.42
C VAL A 200 22.84 23.12 21.52
N PHE A 201 21.80 22.31 21.37
CA PHE A 201 20.77 22.12 22.39
C PHE A 201 20.19 20.70 22.28
N GLU A 202 19.78 20.12 23.40
CA GLU A 202 19.11 18.82 23.45
C GLU A 202 18.09 18.78 24.59
N ASN A 203 16.93 18.20 24.33
CA ASN A 203 15.95 17.85 25.36
C ASN A 203 15.27 16.51 25.06
N GLU A 204 14.18 16.20 25.77
CA GLU A 204 13.46 14.95 25.59
C GLU A 204 12.81 14.78 24.21
N PHE A 205 12.60 15.85 23.43
CA PHE A 205 11.92 15.83 22.12
C PHE A 205 12.86 15.92 20.93
N PHE A 206 13.95 16.67 21.03
CA PHE A 206 14.81 16.95 19.87
C PHE A 206 16.23 17.36 20.25
N GLN A 207 17.11 17.29 19.26
CA GLN A 207 18.41 17.96 19.25
C GLN A 207 18.36 19.14 18.26
N LEU A 208 18.85 20.31 18.67
CA LEU A 208 19.05 21.43 17.77
C LEU A 208 20.46 21.36 17.18
N LEU A 209 20.53 21.26 15.86
CA LEU A 209 21.78 21.25 15.11
C LEU A 209 22.07 22.66 14.59
N GLU A 210 23.26 23.17 14.84
CA GLU A 210 23.81 24.36 14.21
C GLU A 210 24.86 23.95 13.19
N TYR A 211 24.73 24.40 11.94
CA TYR A 211 25.67 24.07 10.88
C TYR A 211 26.76 25.13 10.75
N LYS A 212 27.99 24.67 10.51
CA LYS A 212 29.16 25.53 10.37
C LYS A 212 29.02 26.39 9.09
N PRO A 213 29.17 27.72 9.18
CA PRO A 213 29.13 28.60 8.02
C PRO A 213 30.16 28.20 6.94
N LEU A 214 29.74 28.25 5.67
CA LEU A 214 30.61 28.02 4.50
C LEU A 214 30.99 29.33 3.78
N THR A 215 30.66 30.47 4.38
CA THR A 215 30.91 31.83 3.87
C THR A 215 31.54 32.70 4.97
N GLU A 216 32.28 33.75 4.59
CA GLU A 216 32.89 34.67 5.56
C GLU A 216 31.87 35.51 6.33
N LYS A 217 30.72 35.79 5.72
CA LYS A 217 29.60 36.54 6.29
C LYS A 217 28.31 35.76 6.09
N VAL A 218 27.41 35.88 7.05
CA VAL A 218 26.07 35.28 7.02
C VAL A 218 25.01 36.37 7.18
N PHE A 219 23.77 36.06 6.80
CA PHE A 219 22.63 36.93 7.10
C PHE A 219 22.41 37.05 8.61
N GLU A 220 22.02 38.25 9.05
CA GLU A 220 21.75 38.53 10.47
C GLU A 220 20.59 37.70 11.03
N LYS A 221 19.57 37.43 10.22
CA LYS A 221 18.43 36.59 10.62
C LYS A 221 18.77 35.11 10.33
N PRO A 222 18.74 34.24 11.36
CA PRO A 222 19.01 32.82 11.16
C PRO A 222 17.86 32.12 10.42
N PHE A 223 18.16 30.95 9.88
CA PHE A 223 17.22 30.08 9.20
C PHE A 223 17.02 28.79 10.00
N LEU A 224 15.85 28.65 10.62
CA LEU A 224 15.47 27.45 11.37
C LEU A 224 14.63 26.52 10.49
N LEU A 225 15.10 25.30 10.31
CA LEU A 225 14.41 24.22 9.61
C LEU A 225 13.73 23.29 10.62
N VAL A 226 12.41 23.16 10.49
CA VAL A 226 11.59 22.21 11.24
C VAL A 226 11.11 21.11 10.28
N PRO A 227 11.82 19.98 10.18
CA PRO A 227 11.48 18.88 9.28
C PRO A 227 10.25 18.10 9.79
N PRO A 228 9.63 17.24 8.96
CA PRO A 228 8.60 16.32 9.45
C PRO A 228 9.16 15.35 10.49
N CYS A 229 8.34 14.92 11.44
CA CYS A 229 8.72 13.98 12.51
C CYS A 229 8.41 12.50 12.20
N ILE A 230 7.82 12.20 11.05
CA ILE A 230 7.49 10.82 10.62
C ILE A 230 8.74 10.10 10.09
N ASN A 231 9.59 10.82 9.36
CA ASN A 231 10.90 10.36 8.89
C ASN A 231 11.99 11.24 9.51
N LYS A 232 13.25 10.82 9.38
CA LYS A 232 14.39 11.58 9.92
C LYS A 232 14.72 12.80 9.06
N PHE A 233 15.34 13.81 9.70
CA PHE A 233 15.60 15.12 9.07
C PHE A 233 16.52 15.06 7.85
N TYR A 234 17.40 14.06 7.75
CA TYR A 234 18.46 13.99 6.73
C TYR A 234 17.95 13.82 5.30
N ILE A 235 16.63 13.70 5.07
CA ILE A 235 16.07 13.90 3.72
C ILE A 235 16.43 15.30 3.16
N LEU A 236 16.67 16.28 4.05
CA LEU A 236 17.12 17.63 3.69
C LEU A 236 18.65 17.77 3.64
N ASP A 237 19.38 16.74 4.05
CA ASP A 237 20.85 16.67 4.05
C ASP A 237 21.31 15.26 3.64
N LEU A 238 20.96 14.83 2.43
CA LEU A 238 21.32 13.49 1.96
C LEU A 238 22.81 13.40 1.65
N GLN A 239 23.21 13.82 0.45
CA GLN A 239 24.59 13.88 -0.01
C GLN A 239 24.96 15.33 -0.32
N PRO A 240 26.26 15.69 -0.40
CA PRO A 240 26.68 17.06 -0.66
C PRO A 240 26.06 17.69 -1.90
N GLU A 241 25.78 16.90 -2.95
CA GLU A 241 25.25 17.35 -4.23
C GLU A 241 23.74 17.61 -4.21
N ASN A 242 23.00 17.03 -3.26
CA ASN A 242 21.55 17.14 -3.15
C ASN A 242 21.07 17.55 -1.75
N SER A 243 21.95 18.15 -0.95
CA SER A 243 21.65 18.67 0.38
C SER A 243 21.10 20.09 0.32
N LEU A 244 19.85 20.27 0.76
CA LEU A 244 19.24 21.58 0.94
C LEU A 244 19.92 22.36 2.07
N ILE A 245 20.28 21.66 3.16
CA ILE A 245 20.94 22.26 4.32
C ILE A 245 22.31 22.82 3.93
N ARG A 246 23.15 22.03 3.24
CA ARG A 246 24.45 22.49 2.74
C ARG A 246 24.29 23.67 1.79
N TYR A 247 23.30 23.62 0.91
CA TYR A 247 23.01 24.72 0.00
C TYR A 247 22.67 26.01 0.76
N ALA A 248 21.76 25.96 1.74
CA ALA A 248 21.39 27.12 2.54
C ALA A 248 22.60 27.74 3.27
N VAL A 249 23.43 26.89 3.88
CA VAL A 249 24.69 27.31 4.54
C VAL A 249 25.65 27.97 3.54
N ALA A 250 25.80 27.40 2.34
CA ALA A 250 26.64 27.96 1.28
C ALA A 250 26.11 29.28 0.69
N GLN A 251 24.80 29.53 0.79
CA GLN A 251 24.20 30.82 0.42
C GLN A 251 24.34 31.88 1.54
N GLY A 252 24.99 31.55 2.65
CA GLY A 252 25.21 32.48 3.77
C GLY A 252 24.08 32.53 4.78
N HIS A 253 23.18 31.54 4.82
CA HIS A 253 22.22 31.43 5.92
C HIS A 253 22.88 30.79 7.15
N HIS A 254 22.78 31.46 8.30
CA HIS A 254 23.05 30.84 9.59
C HIS A 254 21.96 29.82 9.90
N THR A 255 22.26 28.54 9.66
CA THR A 255 21.23 27.50 9.53
C THR A 255 21.17 26.59 10.76
N PHE A 256 19.96 26.44 11.31
CA PHE A 256 19.65 25.53 12.41
C PHE A 256 18.62 24.48 11.97
N VAL A 257 18.71 23.26 12.50
CA VAL A 257 17.76 22.18 12.18
C VAL A 257 17.29 21.49 13.46
N VAL A 258 15.98 21.30 13.58
CA VAL A 258 15.37 20.45 14.61
C VAL A 258 15.51 18.99 14.21
N SER A 259 16.35 18.24 14.91
CA SER A 259 16.48 16.78 14.77
C SER A 259 15.61 16.08 15.81
N TRP A 260 14.43 15.63 15.38
CA TRP A 260 13.46 14.93 16.23
C TRP A 260 14.03 13.64 16.84
N ARG A 261 13.74 13.42 18.12
CA ARG A 261 13.97 12.12 18.77
C ARG A 261 13.04 11.08 18.16
N ASN A 262 13.53 9.85 18.00
CA ASN A 262 12.66 8.70 17.74
C ASN A 262 12.01 8.29 19.08
N PRO A 263 10.69 8.45 19.26
CA PRO A 263 10.05 8.30 20.56
C PRO A 263 10.12 6.85 21.05
N ASP A 264 10.39 6.69 22.35
CA ASP A 264 10.32 5.41 23.04
C ASP A 264 9.06 5.32 23.92
N ALA A 265 8.93 4.25 24.70
CA ALA A 265 7.77 4.02 25.56
C ALA A 265 7.51 5.15 26.58
N SER A 266 8.52 5.92 26.97
CA SER A 266 8.37 7.06 27.89
C SER A 266 7.58 8.22 27.26
N MET A 267 7.56 8.30 25.93
CA MET A 267 6.88 9.37 25.19
C MET A 267 5.49 8.98 24.69
N ALA A 268 4.97 7.80 25.06
CA ALA A 268 3.71 7.25 24.54
C ALA A 268 2.47 8.11 24.85
N LYS A 269 2.53 8.99 25.85
CA LYS A 269 1.44 9.90 26.25
C LYS A 269 1.64 11.34 25.76
N LYS A 270 2.73 11.64 25.05
CA LYS A 270 2.99 12.97 24.53
C LYS A 270 1.98 13.31 23.44
N THR A 271 1.53 14.55 23.45
CA THR A 271 0.47 15.10 22.61
C THR A 271 1.05 16.00 21.54
N TRP A 272 0.22 16.45 20.60
CA TRP A 272 0.63 17.46 19.62
C TRP A 272 1.14 18.73 20.30
N ASP A 273 0.45 19.18 21.36
CA ASP A 273 0.77 20.41 22.08
C ASP A 273 2.14 20.31 22.76
N ASP A 274 2.51 19.13 23.28
CA ASP A 274 3.85 18.90 23.84
C ASP A 274 4.96 19.12 22.80
N TYR A 275 4.76 18.69 21.54
CA TYR A 275 5.73 18.91 20.45
C TYR A 275 5.80 20.38 20.02
N ILE A 276 4.69 21.12 20.12
CA ILE A 276 4.68 22.55 19.83
C ILE A 276 5.47 23.32 20.91
N GLU A 277 5.12 23.10 22.18
CA GLU A 277 5.68 23.85 23.31
C GLU A 277 7.16 23.48 23.54
N HIS A 278 7.46 22.19 23.62
CA HIS A 278 8.77 21.70 24.06
C HIS A 278 9.73 21.39 22.92
N ALA A 279 9.34 21.65 21.66
CA ALA A 279 10.27 21.54 20.55
C ALA A 279 10.18 22.73 19.59
N ALA A 280 9.04 22.96 18.93
CA ALA A 280 8.96 23.99 17.90
C ALA A 280 9.19 25.41 18.46
N ILE A 281 8.54 25.76 19.57
CA ILE A 281 8.74 27.06 20.25
C ILE A 281 10.11 27.08 20.91
N GLN A 282 10.48 26.01 21.62
CA GLN A 282 11.76 25.94 22.33
C GLN A 282 12.99 26.01 21.40
N ALA A 283 12.88 25.63 20.12
CA ALA A 283 13.95 25.78 19.13
C ALA A 283 14.17 27.24 18.67
N ILE A 284 13.22 28.14 18.93
CA ILE A 284 13.27 29.56 18.55
C ILE A 284 13.83 30.42 19.69
N HIS A 285 13.62 30.00 20.94
CA HIS A 285 13.93 30.75 22.17
C HIS A 285 15.30 30.38 22.74
#